data_AF-A0AAD8C0N5-F1
#
_entry.id   AF-A0AAD8C0N5-F1
#
_cell.length_a   1.000
_cell.length_b   1.000
_cell.length_c   1.000
_cell.angle_alpha   90.00
_cell.angle_beta   90.00
_cell.angle_gamma   90.00
#
_symmetry.space_group_name_H-M   'P 1'
#
loop_
_entity.id
_entity.type
_entity.pdbx_description
1 polymer ?
#
loop_
_entity_poly.entity_id
_entity_poly.type
_entity_poly.pdbx_seq_one_letter_code
_entity_poly.pdbx_strand_id
1 'polypeptide(L)'
;MGKMVAAEVICLLLQLLVIGFLSADEECNFARASQFEGNDKKVFFNIPMYCSAGKISWHYPQGFLYIKLSIPNDHFTICLFKRNGLIDFPVYDYSSGTRRKLNTSAQHVCTRSVDGLIEVHVEAHAHIVYMTTFNYTVNAA
;
A
#
# COMPACT_ATOMS: atom_id res chain seq x y z
N MET A 1 -3.21 -54.56 15.91
CA MET A 1 -3.52 -53.17 16.33
C MET A 1 -2.36 -52.29 15.89
N GLY A 2 -2.57 -51.27 15.04
CA GLY A 2 -1.46 -50.40 14.61
C GLY A 2 -1.57 -49.63 13.29
N LYS A 3 -2.71 -49.63 12.58
CA LYS A 3 -2.86 -48.94 11.27
C LYS A 3 -3.67 -47.63 11.28
N MET A 4 -4.23 -47.22 12.43
CA MET A 4 -5.10 -46.03 12.49
C MET A 4 -4.37 -44.71 12.76
N VAL A 5 -3.12 -44.74 13.24
CA VAL A 5 -2.40 -43.52 13.67
C VAL A 5 -1.85 -42.71 12.49
N ALA A 6 -1.51 -43.36 11.36
CA ALA A 6 -0.85 -42.68 10.24
C ALA A 6 -1.77 -41.72 9.47
N ALA A 7 -3.05 -42.07 9.29
CA ALA A 7 -3.99 -41.26 8.51
C ALA A 7 -4.37 -39.95 9.24
N GLU A 8 -4.54 -40.01 10.55
CA GLU A 8 -4.87 -38.84 11.38
C GLU A 8 -3.68 -37.86 11.44
N VAL A 9 -2.45 -38.36 11.53
CA VAL A 9 -1.23 -37.54 11.53
C VAL A 9 -1.02 -36.84 10.19
N ILE A 10 -1.29 -37.53 9.07
CA ILE A 10 -1.20 -36.93 7.72
C ILE A 10 -2.25 -35.83 7.56
N CYS A 11 -3.48 -36.04 8.05
CA CYS A 11 -4.56 -35.04 7.97
C CYS A 11 -4.25 -33.78 8.79
N LEU A 12 -3.71 -33.93 10.00
CA LEU A 12 -3.26 -32.82 10.85
C LEU A 12 -2.10 -32.04 10.22
N LEU A 13 -1.14 -32.72 9.60
CA LEU A 13 -0.03 -32.08 8.89
C LEU A 13 -0.49 -31.33 7.64
N LEU A 14 -1.48 -31.85 6.89
CA LEU A 14 -2.11 -31.16 5.76
C LEU A 14 -2.90 -29.93 6.22
N GLN A 15 -3.65 -30.01 7.32
CA GLN A 15 -4.36 -28.86 7.90
C GLN A 15 -3.38 -27.76 8.34
N LEU A 16 -2.28 -28.12 9.00
CA LEU A 16 -1.23 -27.17 9.39
C LEU A 16 -0.55 -26.53 8.17
N LEU A 17 -0.35 -27.29 7.08
CA LEU A 17 0.20 -26.77 5.83
C LEU A 17 -0.75 -25.73 5.21
N VAL A 18 -2.05 -26.02 5.15
CA VAL A 18 -3.07 -25.10 4.59
C VAL A 18 -3.21 -23.83 5.43
N ILE A 19 -3.10 -23.92 6.76
CA ILE A 19 -3.14 -22.75 7.65
C ILE A 19 -1.87 -21.89 7.49
N GLY A 20 -0.71 -22.51 7.26
CA GLY A 20 0.56 -21.80 7.07
C GLY A 20 0.67 -20.98 5.78
N PHE A 21 -0.14 -21.29 4.75
CA PHE A 21 -0.20 -20.52 3.51
C PHE A 21 -1.16 -19.31 3.55
N LEU A 22 -2.05 -19.24 4.55
CA LEU A 22 -3.08 -18.19 4.64
C LEU A 22 -2.64 -16.94 5.41
N SER A 23 -1.42 -16.90 5.96
CA SER A 23 -0.96 -15.81 6.82
C SER A 23 0.37 -15.18 6.39
N ALA A 24 0.82 -15.41 5.16
CA ALA A 24 1.87 -14.56 4.60
C ALA A 24 1.19 -13.28 4.12
N ASP A 25 1.16 -12.25 4.97
CA ASP A 25 0.88 -10.89 4.50
C ASP A 25 1.79 -10.61 3.30
N GLU A 26 1.22 -10.48 2.12
CA GLU A 26 1.98 -10.30 0.88
C GLU A 26 2.53 -8.87 0.87
N GLU A 27 3.74 -8.71 1.42
CA GLU A 27 4.46 -7.44 1.45
C GLU A 27 4.99 -7.07 0.06
N CYS A 28 4.53 -5.96 -0.50
CA CYS A 28 5.02 -5.43 -1.78
C CYS A 28 5.76 -4.10 -1.60
N ASN A 29 7.02 -4.06 -2.05
CA ASN A 29 7.88 -2.90 -1.87
C ASN A 29 8.15 -2.23 -3.21
N PHE A 30 7.97 -0.91 -3.27
CA PHE A 30 8.15 -0.09 -4.45
C PHE A 30 9.22 0.98 -4.19
N ALA A 31 10.03 1.26 -5.21
CA ALA A 31 10.98 2.35 -5.18
C ALA A 31 11.06 3.03 -6.55
N ARG A 32 11.00 4.36 -6.59
CA ARG A 32 11.15 5.15 -7.82
C ARG A 32 11.68 6.54 -7.52
N ALA A 33 12.55 7.04 -8.39
CA ALA A 33 13.02 8.41 -8.34
C ALA A 33 12.12 9.35 -9.13
N SER A 34 12.06 10.61 -8.70
CA SER A 34 11.59 11.74 -9.49
C SER A 34 12.55 12.00 -10.66
N GLN A 35 12.47 11.21 -11.73
CA GLN A 35 13.20 11.42 -12.97
C GLN A 35 12.38 12.34 -13.87
N PHE A 36 12.49 13.66 -13.68
CA PHE A 36 11.71 14.60 -14.47
C PHE A 36 12.55 15.22 -15.58
N GLU A 37 12.29 14.78 -16.80
CA GLU A 37 12.46 15.59 -18.00
C GLU A 37 11.06 16.07 -18.42
N GLY A 38 10.86 17.39 -18.54
CA GLY A 38 9.58 17.99 -18.92
C GLY A 38 8.72 18.57 -17.78
N ASN A 39 7.52 19.02 -18.13
CA ASN A 39 6.64 19.81 -17.23
C ASN A 39 5.79 18.96 -16.28
N ASP A 40 5.53 17.70 -16.61
CA ASP A 40 4.65 16.83 -15.83
C ASP A 40 5.44 16.00 -14.81
N LYS A 41 5.55 16.53 -13.59
CA LYS A 41 6.28 15.89 -12.51
C LYS A 41 5.45 14.82 -11.81
N LYS A 42 5.17 13.70 -12.49
CA LYS A 42 4.29 12.63 -12.00
C LYS A 42 5.03 11.29 -11.81
N VAL A 43 4.83 10.65 -10.67
CA VAL A 43 5.35 9.31 -10.34
C VAL A 43 4.18 8.41 -10.02
N PHE A 44 4.12 7.20 -10.58
CA PHE A 44 3.01 6.27 -10.37
C PHE A 44 3.46 5.00 -9.66
N PHE A 45 2.73 4.59 -8.63
CA PHE A 45 2.80 3.29 -7.98
C PHE A 45 1.42 2.62 -8.03
N ASN A 46 1.33 1.52 -8.78
CA ASN A 46 0.14 0.67 -8.81
C ASN A 46 0.38 -0.50 -7.85
N ILE A 47 -0.36 -0.56 -6.75
CA ILE A 47 -0.30 -1.66 -5.80
C ILE A 47 -1.13 -2.82 -6.40
N PRO A 48 -0.54 -4.01 -6.59
CA PRO A 48 -1.28 -5.19 -6.99
C PRO A 48 -2.36 -5.57 -5.95
N MET A 49 -3.49 -6.09 -6.42
CA MET A 49 -4.64 -6.46 -5.58
C MET A 49 -4.33 -7.48 -4.47
N TYR A 50 -3.24 -8.24 -4.60
CA TYR A 50 -2.85 -9.28 -3.65
C TYR A 50 -2.02 -8.75 -2.48
N CYS A 51 -1.48 -7.52 -2.58
CA CYS A 51 -0.61 -6.97 -1.54
C CYS A 51 -1.41 -6.44 -0.34
N SER A 52 -1.17 -6.99 0.85
CA SER A 52 -1.79 -6.51 2.09
C SER A 52 -0.96 -5.44 2.81
N ALA A 53 0.35 -5.37 2.55
CA ALA A 53 1.23 -4.40 3.18
C ALA A 53 2.45 -4.10 2.30
N GLY A 54 3.28 -3.14 2.74
CA GLY A 54 4.58 -2.92 2.12
C GLY A 54 5.12 -1.50 2.29
N LYS A 55 6.02 -1.10 1.38
CA LYS A 55 6.72 0.19 1.43
C LYS A 55 6.74 0.86 0.08
N ILE A 56 6.61 2.18 0.07
CA ILE A 56 6.73 3.03 -1.10
C ILE A 56 7.86 4.01 -0.83
N SER A 57 8.96 3.88 -1.57
CA SER A 57 10.12 4.75 -1.49
C SER A 57 10.17 5.69 -2.69
N TRP A 58 10.05 6.98 -2.42
CA TRP A 58 10.11 8.03 -3.42
C TRP A 58 11.44 8.77 -3.29
N HIS A 59 12.33 8.56 -4.25
CA HIS A 59 13.67 9.14 -4.23
C HIS A 59 13.62 10.53 -4.86
N TYR A 60 14.24 11.49 -4.17
CA TYR A 60 14.28 12.90 -4.55
C TYR A 60 12.90 13.55 -4.81
N PRO A 61 11.92 13.44 -3.90
CA PRO A 61 10.54 13.86 -4.14
C PRO A 61 10.40 15.25 -4.75
N GLN A 62 9.60 15.35 -5.81
CA GLN A 62 9.17 16.60 -6.42
C GLN A 62 7.91 16.34 -7.27
N GLY A 63 6.94 17.25 -7.27
CA GLY A 63 5.69 17.08 -8.02
C GLY A 63 4.71 16.15 -7.30
N PHE A 64 4.16 15.18 -8.03
CA PHE A 64 3.03 14.37 -7.59
C PHE A 64 3.39 12.88 -7.62
N LEU A 65 3.16 12.22 -6.50
CA LEU A 65 3.18 10.78 -6.40
C LEU A 65 1.74 10.23 -6.39
N TYR A 66 1.41 9.39 -7.35
CA TYR A 66 0.11 8.74 -7.51
C TYR A 66 0.22 7.29 -7.04
N ILE A 67 -0.59 6.94 -6.05
CA ILE A 67 -0.71 5.58 -5.51
C ILE A 67 -2.09 5.08 -5.86
N LYS A 68 -2.16 3.98 -6.61
CA LYS A 68 -3.42 3.41 -7.10
C LYS A 68 -3.54 1.94 -6.72
N LEU A 69 -4.72 1.55 -6.27
CA LEU A 69 -5.08 0.16 -5.98
C LEU A 69 -6.51 -0.07 -6.47
N SER A 70 -6.74 -1.16 -7.19
CA SER A 70 -8.06 -1.55 -7.67
C SER A 70 -8.33 -3.00 -7.29
N ILE A 71 -9.38 -3.22 -6.51
CA ILE A 71 -9.92 -4.52 -6.14
C ILE A 71 -11.41 -4.48 -6.49
N PRO A 72 -11.81 -4.95 -7.68
CA PRO A 72 -13.17 -4.81 -8.17
C PRO A 72 -14.21 -5.43 -7.23
N ASN A 73 -15.32 -4.71 -7.01
CA ASN A 73 -16.43 -5.11 -6.14
C ASN A 73 -16.06 -5.33 -4.66
N ASP A 74 -14.98 -4.69 -4.18
CA ASP A 74 -14.53 -4.83 -2.79
C ASP A 74 -14.46 -3.48 -2.05
N HIS A 75 -14.60 -3.54 -0.74
CA HIS A 75 -14.50 -2.42 0.18
C HIS A 75 -13.25 -2.60 1.05
N PHE A 76 -12.29 -1.71 0.89
CA PHE A 76 -11.03 -1.78 1.61
C PHE A 76 -10.54 -0.39 2.00
N THR A 77 -9.62 -0.35 2.95
CA THR A 77 -8.97 0.85 3.44
C THR A 77 -7.47 0.74 3.18
N ILE A 78 -6.88 1.75 2.55
CA ILE A 78 -5.42 1.91 2.57
C ILE A 78 -5.04 2.88 3.67
N CYS A 79 -3.98 2.56 4.41
CA CYS A 79 -3.34 3.48 5.33
C CYS A 79 -1.88 3.67 4.93
N LEU A 80 -1.44 4.91 4.84
CA LEU A 80 -0.05 5.30 4.61
C LEU A 80 0.55 5.79 5.93
N PHE A 81 1.65 5.19 6.35
CA PHE A 81 2.37 5.52 7.58
C PHE A 81 3.66 6.25 7.24
N LYS A 82 3.88 7.39 7.90
CA LYS A 82 5.11 8.17 7.75
C LYS A 82 6.24 7.46 8.51
N ARG A 83 7.44 7.40 7.92
CA ARG A 83 8.66 6.93 8.60
C ARG A 83 9.55 8.12 8.98
N ASN A 84 10.34 7.97 10.05
CA ASN A 84 11.21 9.00 10.67
C ASN A 84 11.81 10.03 9.69
N GLY A 85 11.71 11.32 10.05
CA GLY A 85 12.52 12.42 9.51
C GLY A 85 12.02 13.09 8.22
N LEU A 86 10.82 12.78 7.74
CA LEU A 86 10.41 13.12 6.37
C LEU A 86 9.07 13.87 6.34
N ILE A 87 9.09 15.00 5.62
CA ILE A 87 8.11 16.09 5.51
C ILE A 87 6.63 15.65 5.41
N ASP A 88 5.76 16.45 6.03
CA ASP A 88 4.30 16.43 5.89
C ASP A 88 3.85 16.83 4.48
N PHE A 89 4.01 15.93 3.51
CA PHE A 89 3.41 16.14 2.20
C PHE A 89 1.88 16.14 2.33
N PRO A 90 1.19 17.09 1.71
CA PRO A 90 -0.24 17.01 1.51
C PRO A 90 -0.61 15.69 0.83
N VAL A 91 -1.60 14.99 1.39
CA VAL A 91 -2.14 13.76 0.84
C VAL A 91 -3.60 13.99 0.47
N TYR A 92 -3.96 13.60 -0.73
CA TYR A 92 -5.30 13.75 -1.29
C TYR A 92 -5.83 12.41 -1.73
N ASP A 93 -7.13 12.22 -1.55
CA ASP A 93 -7.90 11.12 -2.09
C ASP A 93 -8.64 11.61 -3.35
N TYR A 94 -8.56 10.80 -4.40
CA TYR A 94 -9.18 11.01 -5.70
C TYR A 94 -10.06 9.82 -6.13
N SER A 95 -10.33 8.88 -5.21
CA SER A 95 -11.03 7.63 -5.52
C SER A 95 -12.44 7.84 -6.08
N SER A 96 -13.12 8.92 -5.67
CA SER A 96 -14.44 9.32 -6.19
C SER A 96 -14.39 10.22 -7.43
N GLY A 97 -13.21 10.41 -8.05
CA GLY A 97 -12.99 11.36 -9.14
C GLY A 97 -12.91 12.83 -8.70
N THR A 98 -13.09 13.11 -7.40
CA THR A 98 -13.00 14.45 -6.82
C THR A 98 -11.84 14.54 -5.83
N ARG A 99 -11.07 15.63 -5.90
CA ARG A 99 -9.94 15.88 -4.98
C ARG A 99 -10.46 16.16 -3.57
N ARG A 100 -10.14 15.28 -2.62
CA ARG A 100 -10.41 15.48 -1.19
C ARG A 100 -9.13 15.43 -0.39
N LYS A 101 -8.79 16.51 0.32
CA LYS A 101 -7.63 16.52 1.21
C LYS A 101 -7.86 15.55 2.38
N LEU A 102 -6.90 14.67 2.63
CA LEU A 102 -6.95 13.78 3.77
C LEU A 102 -6.33 14.46 4.99
N ASN A 103 -6.96 14.27 6.15
CA ASN A 103 -6.39 14.70 7.42
C ASN A 103 -5.23 13.78 7.77
N THR A 104 -4.02 14.27 7.53
CA THR A 104 -2.79 13.59 7.92
C THR A 104 -2.65 13.70 9.44
N SER A 105 -2.80 12.59 10.15
CA SER A 105 -2.37 12.55 11.55
C SER A 105 -0.84 12.65 11.62
N ALA A 106 -0.30 12.79 12.84
CA ALA A 106 1.14 12.82 13.06
C ALA A 106 1.86 11.56 12.55
N GLN A 107 1.15 10.42 12.41
CA GLN A 107 1.79 9.12 12.13
C GLN A 107 1.25 8.43 10.87
N HIS A 108 -0.02 8.61 10.52
CA HIS A 108 -0.62 7.95 9.37
C HIS A 108 -1.79 8.72 8.75
N VAL A 109 -2.16 8.33 7.54
CA VAL A 109 -3.35 8.82 6.83
C VAL A 109 -4.01 7.66 6.13
N CYS A 110 -5.34 7.56 6.23
CA CYS A 110 -6.09 6.47 5.62
C CYS A 110 -7.18 7.01 4.69
N THR A 111 -7.51 6.23 3.67
CA THR A 111 -8.73 6.42 2.89
C THR A 111 -9.37 5.09 2.53
N ARG A 112 -10.68 5.12 2.29
CA ARG A 112 -11.49 3.97 1.90
C ARG A 112 -11.68 3.93 0.39
N SER A 113 -11.81 2.73 -0.14
CA SER A 113 -12.13 2.53 -1.54
C SER A 113 -13.52 3.09 -1.88
N VAL A 114 -13.64 3.55 -3.12
CA VAL A 114 -14.91 3.91 -3.75
C VAL A 114 -15.05 3.02 -4.97
N ASP A 115 -16.09 2.21 -5.04
CA ASP A 115 -16.35 1.25 -6.12
C ASP A 115 -15.14 0.33 -6.44
N GLY A 116 -14.46 -0.14 -5.39
CA GLY A 116 -13.28 -1.00 -5.53
C GLY A 116 -11.99 -0.27 -5.93
N LEU A 117 -12.00 1.06 -5.99
CA LEU A 117 -10.84 1.87 -6.36
C LEU A 117 -10.33 2.69 -5.18
N ILE A 118 -9.01 2.72 -5.01
CA ILE A 118 -8.30 3.76 -4.26
C ILE A 118 -7.35 4.49 -5.20
N GLU A 119 -7.41 5.82 -5.17
CA GLU A 119 -6.43 6.70 -5.81
C GLU A 119 -5.98 7.79 -4.82
N VAL A 120 -4.73 7.72 -4.39
CA VAL A 120 -4.12 8.64 -3.42
C VAL A 120 -2.99 9.43 -4.09
N HIS A 121 -3.01 10.75 -3.95
CA HIS A 121 -1.96 11.62 -4.47
C HIS A 121 -1.19 12.25 -3.30
N VAL A 122 0.14 12.19 -3.37
CA VAL A 122 1.07 12.81 -2.41
C VAL A 122 1.83 13.92 -3.13
N GLU A 123 1.83 15.12 -2.58
CA GLU A 123 2.35 16.32 -3.26
C GLU A 123 3.65 16.84 -2.62
N ALA A 124 4.72 16.90 -3.41
CA ALA A 124 6.00 17.51 -3.04
C ALA A 124 6.20 18.82 -3.84
N HIS A 125 5.79 19.95 -3.26
CA HIS A 125 5.85 21.26 -3.92
C HIS A 125 7.29 21.77 -4.17
N ALA A 126 8.24 21.36 -3.33
CA ALA A 126 9.66 21.67 -3.48
C ALA A 126 10.45 20.43 -3.88
N HIS A 127 11.60 20.63 -4.53
CA HIS A 127 12.54 19.53 -4.76
C HIS A 127 13.22 19.15 -3.45
N ILE A 128 13.11 17.88 -3.08
CA ILE A 128 13.68 17.32 -1.87
C ILE A 128 14.88 16.44 -2.24
N VAL A 129 16.02 16.63 -1.57
CA VAL A 129 17.30 15.98 -1.92
C VAL A 129 17.54 14.65 -1.20
N TYR A 130 16.54 14.14 -0.48
CA TYR A 130 16.60 12.87 0.22
C TYR A 130 15.43 11.96 -0.20
N MET A 131 15.54 10.68 0.13
CA MET A 131 14.49 9.70 -0.11
C MET A 131 13.39 9.82 0.96
N THR A 132 12.12 9.78 0.54
CA THR A 132 10.98 9.63 1.44
C THR A 132 10.38 8.23 1.33
N THR A 133 10.16 7.56 2.47
CA THR A 133 9.50 6.25 2.50
C THR A 133 8.20 6.31 3.29
N PHE A 134 7.13 5.77 2.69
CA PHE A 134 5.86 5.48 3.34
C PHE A 134 5.74 3.98 3.51
N ASN A 135 5.35 3.51 4.70
CA ASN A 135 4.80 2.16 4.78
C ASN A 135 3.32 2.24 4.41
N TYR A 136 2.76 1.15 3.88
CA TYR A 136 1.32 1.06 3.67
C TYR A 136 0.75 -0.26 4.16
N THR A 137 -0.53 -0.25 4.48
CA THR A 137 -1.35 -1.44 4.74
C THR A 137 -2.67 -1.33 3.99
N VAL A 138 -3.18 -2.45 3.51
CA VAL A 138 -4.49 -2.62 2.87
C VAL A 138 -5.29 -3.55 3.76
N ASN A 139 -6.41 -3.06 4.29
CA ASN A 139 -7.29 -3.83 5.17
C ASN A 139 -8.69 -3.85 4.57
N ALA A 140 -9.42 -4.96 4.74
CA ALA A 140 -10.86 -4.97 4.48
C ALA A 140 -11.55 -3.87 5.31
N ALA A 141 -12.51 -3.16 4.71
CA ALA A 141 -13.18 -2.01 5.32
C ALA A 141 -14.33 -2.39 6.27
#